data_AF-W4EVQ2-F1
#
_entry.id   AF-W4EVQ2-F1
#
_cell.length_a   1.000
_cell.length_b   1.000
_cell.length_c   1.000
_cell.angle_alpha   90.00
_cell.angle_beta   90.00
_cell.angle_gamma   90.00
#
_symmetry.space_group_name_H-M   'P 1'
#
loop_
_entity.id
_entity.type
_entity.pdbx_description
1 polymer ?
#
loop_
_entity_poly.entity_id
_entity_poly.type
_entity_poly.pdbx_seq_one_letter_code
_entity_poly.pdbx_strand_id
1 'polypeptide(L)'
;MKLKETKILLLLSFITTCIISIIPSIGIRYEGDYRFYGFPADIFGLYGNGSYSLAILGLIFDLIFFYVIFLLLSKLFSKLSSQLKNHK
;
A
#
# COMPACT_ATOMS: atom_id res chain seq x y z
N MET A 1 -10.58 -18.73 -1.68
CA MET A 1 -10.76 -17.39 -1.11
C MET A 1 -12.15 -16.92 -1.47
N LYS A 2 -13.00 -16.54 -0.52
CA LYS A 2 -14.37 -16.10 -0.83
C LYS A 2 -14.30 -14.76 -1.56
N LEU A 3 -15.16 -14.53 -2.56
CA LEU A 3 -15.18 -13.26 -3.33
C LEU A 3 -15.27 -12.02 -2.43
N LYS A 4 -15.98 -12.12 -1.31
CA LYS A 4 -16.09 -11.06 -0.30
C LYS A 4 -14.76 -10.74 0.37
N GLU A 5 -13.94 -11.75 0.68
CA GLU A 5 -12.60 -11.57 1.26
C GLU A 5 -11.68 -10.84 0.27
N THR A 6 -11.74 -11.19 -1.02
CA THR A 6 -10.90 -10.55 -2.05
C THR A 6 -11.22 -9.07 -2.21
N LYS A 7 -12.51 -8.71 -2.20
CA LYS A 7 -12.95 -7.31 -2.24
C LYS A 7 -12.47 -6.52 -1.02
N ILE A 8 -12.53 -7.12 0.17
CA ILE A 8 -12.06 -6.48 1.41
C ILE A 8 -10.55 -6.26 1.36
N LEU A 9 -9.76 -7.28 0.94
CA LEU A 9 -8.31 -7.12 0.82
C LEU A 9 -7.95 -6.03 -0.19
N LEU A 10 -8.61 -6.00 -1.35
CA LEU A 10 -8.36 -4.98 -2.36
C LEU A 10 -8.70 -3.57 -1.84
N LEU A 11 -9.83 -3.41 -1.15
CA LEU A 11 -10.22 -2.14 -0.55
C LEU A 11 -9.21 -1.68 0.49
N LEU A 12 -8.78 -2.58 1.39
CA LEU A 12 -7.74 -2.29 2.39
C LEU A 12 -6.43 -1.87 1.70
N SER A 13 -6.03 -2.59 0.66
CA SER A 13 -4.81 -2.28 -0.12
C SER A 13 -4.88 -0.88 -0.72
N PHE A 14 -6.03 -0.52 -1.30
CA PHE A 14 -6.23 0.80 -1.89
C PHE A 14 -6.20 1.91 -0.83
N ILE A 15 -6.92 1.74 0.28
CA ILE A 15 -6.91 2.69 1.40
C ILE A 15 -5.48 2.86 1.94
N THR A 16 -4.77 1.77 2.16
CA THR A 16 -3.39 1.80 2.65
C THR A 16 -2.44 2.49 1.67
N THR A 17 -2.57 2.24 0.36
CA THR A 17 -1.80 2.95 -0.67
C THR A 17 -2.03 4.46 -0.58
N CYS A 18 -3.29 4.90 -0.52
CA CYS A 18 -3.63 6.32 -0.41
C CYS A 18 -3.11 6.95 0.88
N ILE A 19 -3.26 6.27 2.02
CA ILE A 19 -2.80 6.80 3.31
C ILE A 19 -1.28 6.86 3.37
N ILE A 20 -0.58 5.76 3.03
CA ILE A 20 0.87 5.70 3.17
C ILE A 20 1.57 6.65 2.21
N SER A 21 1.06 6.82 0.98
CA SER A 21 1.66 7.73 -0.02
C SER A 21 1.78 9.19 0.43
N ILE A 22 0.99 9.62 1.42
CA ILE A 22 1.01 11.00 1.95
C ILE A 22 1.58 11.10 3.37
N ILE A 23 2.03 9.99 3.98
CA ILE A 23 2.65 10.03 5.31
C ILE A 23 4.07 10.60 5.19
N PRO A 24 4.40 11.71 5.88
CA PRO A 24 5.77 12.22 5.94
C PRO A 24 6.73 11.17 6.51
N SER A 25 7.95 11.10 5.97
CA SER A 25 8.99 10.11 6.32
C SER A 25 8.77 8.70 5.78
N ILE A 26 7.62 8.39 5.17
CA ILE A 26 7.37 7.09 4.52
C ILE A 26 7.06 7.30 3.04
N GLY A 27 5.92 7.93 2.77
CA GLY A 27 5.43 8.13 1.41
C GLY A 27 5.88 9.43 0.78
N ILE A 28 6.43 10.38 1.55
CA ILE A 28 6.93 11.64 1.01
C ILE A 28 8.45 11.64 0.99
N ARG A 29 9.02 11.78 -0.21
CA ARG A 29 10.45 12.00 -0.43
C ARG A 29 10.70 13.43 -0.87
N TYR A 30 11.58 14.12 -0.15
CA TYR A 30 11.99 15.49 -0.42
C TYR A 30 13.36 15.48 -1.10
N GLU A 31 13.46 16.09 -2.27
CA GLU A 31 14.71 16.23 -3.03
C GLU A 31 14.87 17.69 -3.47
N GLY A 32 15.45 18.51 -2.59
CA GLY A 32 15.50 19.97 -2.80
C GLY A 32 14.10 20.57 -2.85
N ASP A 33 13.77 21.26 -3.95
CA ASP A 33 12.44 21.81 -4.20
C ASP A 33 11.44 20.79 -4.75
N TYR A 34 11.86 19.53 -4.93
CA TYR A 34 11.03 18.44 -5.45
C TYR A 34 10.38 17.65 -4.31
N ARG A 35 9.14 17.23 -4.53
CA ARG A 35 8.38 16.37 -3.61
C ARG A 35 7.81 15.20 -4.37
N PHE A 36 8.19 13.99 -3.98
CA PHE A 36 7.63 12.75 -4.52
C PHE A 36 6.75 12.09 -3.47
N TYR A 37 5.64 11.52 -3.91
CA TYR A 37 4.59 10.91 -3.10
C TYR A 37 4.36 9.47 -3.57
N GLY A 38 4.30 8.53 -2.65
CA GLY A 38 4.16 7.11 -2.95
C GLY A 38 5.11 6.25 -2.13
N PHE A 39 4.73 5.00 -1.91
CA PHE A 39 5.58 4.02 -1.26
C PHE A 39 5.01 2.62 -1.50
N PRO A 40 5.83 1.65 -1.92
CA PRO A 40 7.28 1.76 -2.20
C PRO A 40 7.66 2.46 -3.52
N ALA A 41 6.74 2.64 -4.46
CA ALA A 41 7.01 3.35 -5.72
C ALA A 41 6.42 4.77 -5.71
N ASP A 42 7.03 5.68 -6.46
CA ASP A 42 6.48 7.03 -6.62
C ASP A 42 5.19 6.97 -7.45
N ILE A 43 4.14 7.61 -6.97
CA ILE A 43 2.82 7.74 -7.62
C ILE A 43 2.65 9.14 -8.20
N PHE A 44 3.17 10.16 -7.49
CA PHE A 44 3.02 11.56 -7.85
C PHE A 44 4.28 12.36 -7.52
N GLY A 45 4.66 13.29 -8.40
CA GLY A 45 5.79 14.19 -8.21
C GLY A 45 5.37 15.64 -8.39
N LEU A 46 5.85 16.52 -7.53
CA LEU A 46 5.75 17.99 -7.61
C LEU A 46 7.15 18.56 -7.78
N TYR A 47 7.36 19.31 -8.85
CA TYR A 47 8.65 19.92 -9.18
C TYR A 47 8.68 21.40 -8.77
N GLY A 48 9.87 21.95 -8.50
CA GLY A 48 10.04 23.31 -7.95
C GLY A 48 9.51 24.45 -8.84
N ASN A 49 9.28 24.18 -10.13
CA ASN A 49 8.65 25.10 -11.07
C ASN A 49 7.09 25.01 -11.09
N GLY A 50 6.50 24.25 -10.17
CA GLY A 50 5.05 23.99 -10.12
C GLY A 50 4.56 22.91 -11.09
N SER A 51 5.46 22.26 -11.85
CA SER A 51 5.09 21.13 -12.70
C SER A 51 4.79 19.89 -11.85
N TYR A 52 4.01 18.96 -12.40
CA TYR A 52 3.70 17.69 -11.75
C TYR A 52 3.88 16.51 -12.69
N SER A 53 4.10 15.32 -12.11
CA SER A 53 4.10 14.05 -12.83
C SER A 53 3.26 13.01 -12.11
N LEU A 54 2.51 12.22 -12.87
CA LEU A 54 1.75 11.07 -12.38
C LEU A 54 2.37 9.78 -12.90
N ALA A 55 2.70 8.87 -12.00
CA ALA A 55 3.29 7.57 -12.29
C ALA A 55 2.25 6.47 -12.05
N ILE A 56 1.43 6.20 -13.08
CA ILE A 56 0.36 5.20 -13.04
C ILE A 56 0.91 3.81 -12.71
N LEU A 57 2.10 3.48 -13.23
CA LEU A 57 2.79 2.22 -12.92
C LEU A 57 3.13 2.12 -11.43
N GLY A 58 3.52 3.23 -10.78
CA GLY A 58 3.76 3.27 -9.34
C GLY A 58 2.49 3.00 -8.54
N LEU A 59 1.36 3.61 -8.92
CA LEU A 59 0.06 3.35 -8.30
C LEU A 59 -0.34 1.86 -8.36
N ILE A 60 -0.18 1.26 -9.55
CA ILE A 60 -0.52 -0.16 -9.75
C ILE A 60 0.42 -1.04 -8.92
N PHE A 61 1.71 -0.73 -8.90
CA PHE A 61 2.70 -1.46 -8.13
C PHE A 61 2.39 -1.41 -6.62
N ASP A 62 2.16 -0.23 -6.07
CA ASP A 62 1.87 -0.04 -4.64
C ASP A 62 0.58 -0.78 -4.24
N LEU A 63 -0.46 -0.71 -5.07
CA LEU A 63 -1.70 -1.43 -4.83
C LEU A 63 -1.49 -2.95 -4.78
N ILE A 64 -0.73 -3.49 -5.73
CA ILE A 64 -0.38 -4.93 -5.76
C ILE A 64 0.50 -5.28 -4.54
N PHE A 65 1.46 -4.43 -4.20
CA PHE A 65 2.37 -4.63 -3.08
C PHE A 65 1.61 -4.77 -1.75
N PHE A 66 0.73 -3.82 -1.43
CA PHE A 66 -0.08 -3.91 -0.21
C PHE A 66 -1.09 -5.05 -0.26
N TYR A 67 -1.64 -5.38 -1.43
CA TYR A 67 -2.50 -6.54 -1.60
C TYR A 67 -1.78 -7.84 -1.23
N VAL A 68 -0.55 -8.02 -1.71
CA VAL A 68 0.26 -9.20 -1.38
C VAL A 68 0.58 -9.23 0.12
N ILE A 69 0.94 -8.09 0.73
CA ILE A 69 1.17 -8.02 2.18
C ILE A 69 -0.08 -8.45 2.95
N PHE A 70 -1.25 -7.91 2.64
CA PHE A 70 -2.48 -8.27 3.33
C PHE A 70 -2.88 -9.72 3.07
N LEU A 71 -2.62 -10.25 1.87
CA LEU A 71 -2.82 -11.67 1.57
C LEU A 71 -1.94 -12.55 2.47
N LEU A 72 -0.66 -12.21 2.64
CA LEU A 72 0.26 -12.95 3.52
C LEU A 72 -0.15 -12.86 4.99
N LEU A 73 -0.50 -11.66 5.46
CA LEU A 73 -1.00 -11.44 6.82
C LEU A 73 -2.27 -12.25 7.10
N SER A 74 -3.22 -12.28 6.16
CA SER A 74 -4.46 -13.06 6.32
C SER A 74 -4.18 -14.57 6.44
N LYS A 75 -3.19 -15.09 5.71
CA LYS A 75 -2.74 -16.49 5.83
C LYS A 75 -2.05 -16.76 7.17
N LEU A 76 -1.25 -15.80 7.66
CA LEU A 76 -0.59 -15.94 8.96
C LEU A 76 -1.60 -15.95 10.12
N PHE A 77 -2.55 -15.00 10.12
CA PHE A 77 -3.58 -14.91 11.16
C PHE A 77 -4.52 -16.12 11.17
N SER A 78 -4.91 -16.65 10.00
CA SER A 78 -5.73 -17.85 9.93
C SER A 78 -5.00 -19.08 10.49
N LYS A 79 -3.69 -19.23 10.19
CA LYS A 79 -2.86 -20.29 10.78
C LYS A 79 -2.75 -20.14 12.29
N LEU A 80 -2.46 -18.94 12.80
CA LEU A 80 -2.35 -18.70 14.24
C LEU A 80 -3.67 -18.96 14.98
N SER A 81 -4.79 -18.52 14.42
CA SER A 81 -6.12 -18.76 14.98
C SER A 81 -6.45 -20.26 15.05
N SER A 82 -6.06 -21.03 14.04
CA SER A 82 -6.26 -22.49 14.05
C SER A 82 -5.45 -23.19 15.15
N GLN A 83 -4.22 -22.74 15.41
CA GLN A 83 -3.35 -23.30 16.46
C GLN A 83 -3.90 -23.00 17.86
N LEU A 84 -4.38 -21.76 18.08
CA LEU A 84 -4.99 -21.36 19.36
C LEU A 84 -6.26 -22.16 19.68
N LYS A 85 -7.02 -22.57 18.66
CA LYS A 85 -8.24 -23.36 18.85
C LYS A 85 -7.95 -24.83 19.18
N ASN A 86 -6.82 -25.37 18.74
CA ASN A 86 -6.41 -26.75 19.01
C ASN A 86 -5.75 -26.94 20.39
N HIS A 87 -5.34 -25.85 21.05
CA HIS A 87 -4.74 -25.84 22.39
C HIS A 87 -5.76 -25.54 23.51
N LYS A 88 -7.05 -25.40 23.18
CA LYS A 88 -8.17 -25.32 24.12
C LYS A 88 -8.98 -26.61 24.06
#